data_AF-A0A7K8G9K1-F1
#
_entry.id   AF-A0A7K8G9K1-F1
#
_cell.length_a   1.000
_cell.length_b   1.000
_cell.length_c   1.000
_cell.angle_alpha   90.00
_cell.angle_beta   90.00
_cell.angle_gamma   90.00
#
_symmetry.space_group_name_H-M   'P 1'
#
loop_
_entity.id
_entity.type
_entity.pdbx_description
1 polymer ?
#
loop_
_entity_poly.entity_id
_entity_poly.type
_entity_poly.pdbx_seq_one_letter_code
_entity_poly.pdbx_strand_id
1 'polypeptide(L)'
;MAFLPDESRSLPPPPLLNKGSAWLGFAGWMAALGDNSFNHRPVFRAGIHRQILFATVGWFVGYQLIKRTEYMYAKVDRELFEYIRHHPEDFKAAG
;
A
#
# COMPACT_ATOMS: atom_id res chain seq x y z
N MET A 1 -14.65 -12.02 -6.51
CA MET A 1 -13.38 -11.31 -6.76
C MET A 1 -12.67 -11.13 -5.42
N ALA A 2 -11.60 -11.88 -5.19
CA ALA A 2 -10.84 -11.78 -3.93
C ALA A 2 -10.03 -10.47 -3.89
N PHE A 3 -9.85 -9.89 -2.70
CA PHE A 3 -9.02 -8.68 -2.52
C PHE A 3 -7.57 -8.90 -2.98
N LEU A 4 -7.06 -10.12 -2.79
CA LEU A 4 -5.80 -10.64 -3.32
C LEU A 4 -6.11 -12.02 -3.93
N PRO A 5 -5.98 -12.20 -5.26
CA PRO A 5 -6.15 -13.49 -5.92
C PRO A 5 -5.05 -14.48 -5.50
N ASP A 6 -5.28 -15.79 -5.58
CA ASP A 6 -4.27 -16.80 -5.21
C ASP A 6 -2.97 -16.69 -6.03
N GLU A 7 -3.08 -16.18 -7.25
CA GLU A 7 -1.95 -15.85 -8.13
C GLU A 7 -1.00 -14.81 -7.51
N SER A 8 -1.50 -13.90 -6.66
CA SER A 8 -0.67 -12.89 -6.00
C SER A 8 0.31 -13.50 -5.00
N ARG A 9 0.14 -14.77 -4.60
CA ARG A 9 1.09 -15.48 -3.72
C ARG A 9 2.40 -15.84 -4.41
N SER A 10 2.44 -15.78 -5.73
CA SER A 10 3.66 -15.97 -6.52
C SER A 10 4.60 -14.76 -6.48
N LEU A 11 4.08 -13.59 -6.11
CA LEU A 11 4.86 -12.37 -5.99
C LEU A 11 5.62 -12.33 -4.65
N PRO A 12 6.85 -11.79 -4.64
CA PRO A 12 7.57 -11.59 -3.39
C PRO A 12 6.76 -10.65 -2.48
N PRO A 13 6.53 -11.03 -1.21
CA PRO A 13 5.77 -10.17 -0.31
C PRO A 13 6.57 -8.89 0.00
N PRO A 14 5.90 -7.75 0.21
CA PRO A 14 6.58 -6.53 0.57
C PRO A 14 7.28 -6.71 1.92
N PRO A 15 8.49 -6.15 2.10
CA PRO A 15 9.18 -6.15 3.39
C PRO A 15 8.30 -5.58 4.50
N LEU A 16 8.51 -6.05 5.74
CA LEU A 16 7.79 -5.51 6.91
C LEU A 16 8.02 -4.00 7.06
N LEU A 17 9.23 -3.54 6.77
CA LEU A 17 9.60 -2.13 6.65
C LEU A 17 9.48 -1.68 5.19
N ASN A 18 8.28 -1.26 4.81
CA ASN A 18 8.03 -0.65 3.51
C ASN A 18 7.72 0.86 3.67
N LYS A 19 7.93 1.64 2.61
CA LYS A 19 7.73 3.10 2.67
C LYS A 19 6.24 3.49 2.81
N GLY A 20 5.33 2.76 2.17
CA GLY A 20 3.91 3.13 2.17
C GLY A 20 3.15 2.77 3.44
N SER A 21 3.44 1.65 4.10
CA SER A 21 2.96 1.34 5.46
C SER A 21 3.55 2.30 6.48
N ALA A 22 4.82 2.69 6.35
CA ALA A 22 5.39 3.72 7.20
C ALA A 22 4.66 5.06 7.04
N TRP A 23 4.40 5.47 5.81
CA TRP A 23 3.65 6.69 5.52
C TRP A 23 2.22 6.64 6.03
N LEU A 24 1.50 5.54 5.81
CA LEU A 24 0.13 5.37 6.29
C LEU A 24 0.02 5.18 7.80
N GLY A 25 1.02 4.54 8.42
CA GLY A 25 1.15 4.49 9.88
C GLY A 25 1.37 5.88 10.48
N PHE A 26 2.23 6.69 9.84
CA PHE A 26 2.43 8.09 10.22
C PHE A 26 1.15 8.92 10.03
N ALA A 27 0.44 8.75 8.92
CA ALA A 27 -0.85 9.41 8.67
C ALA A 27 -1.90 9.01 9.73
N GLY A 28 -1.95 7.74 10.12
CA GLY A 28 -2.80 7.26 11.21
C GLY A 28 -2.44 7.89 12.56
N TRP A 29 -1.16 8.02 12.86
CA TRP A 29 -0.71 8.72 14.07
C TRP A 29 -1.10 10.20 14.04
N MET A 30 -0.89 10.89 12.91
CA MET A 30 -1.29 12.29 12.73
C MET A 30 -2.80 12.48 12.88
N ALA A 31 -3.62 11.53 12.42
CA ALA A 31 -5.07 11.55 12.64
C ALA A 31 -5.42 11.46 14.14
N ALA A 32 -4.71 10.62 14.91
CA ALA A 32 -4.91 10.53 16.35
C ALA A 32 -4.52 11.81 17.10
N LEU A 33 -3.44 12.47 16.66
CA LEU A 33 -3.05 13.79 17.19
C LEU A 33 -4.07 14.86 16.81
N GLY A 34 -4.60 14.82 15.59
CA GLY A 34 -5.67 15.70 15.13
C GLY A 34 -6.91 15.57 16.00
N ASP A 35 -7.35 14.35 16.30
CA ASP A 35 -8.51 14.11 17.17
C ASP A 35 -8.27 14.62 18.61
N ASN A 36 -7.06 14.49 19.13
CA ASN A 36 -6.70 15.10 20.42
C ASN A 36 -6.77 16.63 20.37
N SER A 37 -6.34 17.23 19.26
CA SER A 37 -6.38 18.68 19.03
C SER A 37 -7.82 19.22 18.99
N PHE A 38 -8.71 18.57 18.23
CA PHE A 38 -10.12 18.96 18.14
C PHE A 38 -10.85 18.86 19.47
N ASN A 39 -10.50 17.87 20.30
CA ASN A 39 -11.10 17.67 21.61
C ASN A 39 -10.46 18.52 22.73
N HIS A 40 -9.60 19.48 22.37
CA HIS A 40 -8.85 20.32 23.33
C HIS A 40 -8.09 19.51 24.40
N ARG A 41 -7.63 18.31 24.03
CA ARG A 41 -6.82 17.44 24.90
C ARG A 41 -5.33 17.68 24.62
N PRO A 42 -4.44 17.45 25.59
CA PRO A 42 -3.00 17.62 25.37
C PRO A 42 -2.52 16.66 24.26
N VAL A 43 -2.15 17.22 23.11
CA VAL A 43 -1.94 16.52 21.82
C VAL A 43 -1.03 15.30 21.95
N PHE A 44 0.14 15.46 22.58
CA PHE A 44 1.14 14.41 22.69
C PHE A 44 0.96 13.47 23.88
N ARG A 45 0.27 13.91 24.95
CA ARG A 45 0.17 13.14 26.21
C ARG A 45 -1.15 12.39 26.36
N ALA A 46 -2.23 12.89 25.79
CA ALA A 46 -3.54 12.23 25.88
C ALA A 46 -3.61 11.05 24.90
N GLY A 47 -4.12 9.92 25.39
CA GLY A 47 -4.53 8.81 24.52
C GLY A 47 -3.39 8.12 23.79
N ILE A 48 -2.25 7.88 24.45
CA ILE A 48 -1.12 7.13 23.86
C ILE A 48 -1.55 5.77 23.31
N HIS A 49 -2.42 5.05 24.02
CA HIS A 49 -3.02 3.79 23.55
C HIS A 49 -3.73 3.97 22.20
N ARG A 50 -4.41 5.09 22.00
CA ARG A 50 -5.14 5.41 20.77
C ARG A 50 -4.21 5.88 19.65
N GLN A 51 -3.17 6.64 19.98
CA GLN A 51 -2.09 6.99 19.04
C GLN A 51 -1.41 5.74 18.48
N ILE A 52 -1.08 4.77 19.34
CA ILE A 52 -0.50 3.48 18.94
C ILE A 52 -1.53 2.70 18.10
N LEU A 53 -2.79 2.63 18.53
CA LEU A 53 -3.84 1.93 17.79
C LEU A 53 -3.98 2.47 16.36
N PHE A 54 -4.17 3.77 16.17
CA PHE A 54 -4.31 4.35 14.84
C PHE A 54 -3.05 4.19 13.99
N ALA A 55 -1.86 4.29 14.57
CA ALA A 55 -0.61 4.02 13.86
C ALA A 55 -0.53 2.56 13.37
N THR A 56 -0.88 1.59 14.23
CA THR A 56 -0.87 0.16 13.85
C THR A 56 -1.92 -0.19 12.81
N VAL A 57 -3.12 0.39 12.90
CA VAL A 57 -4.17 0.21 11.88
C VAL A 57 -3.73 0.81 10.55
N GLY A 58 -3.19 2.03 10.55
CA GLY A 58 -2.63 2.67 9.35
C GLY A 58 -1.52 1.83 8.71
N TRP A 59 -0.63 1.26 9.53
CA TRP A 59 0.43 0.38 9.07
C TRP A 59 -0.11 -0.90 8.42
N PHE A 60 -1.07 -1.56 9.07
CA PHE A 60 -1.70 -2.79 8.58
C PHE A 60 -2.45 -2.55 7.25
N VAL A 61 -3.25 -1.49 7.18
CA VAL A 61 -3.96 -1.12 5.96
C VAL A 61 -2.96 -0.81 4.84
N GLY A 62 -1.91 -0.04 5.14
CA GLY A 62 -0.87 0.26 4.16
C GLY A 62 -0.15 -0.98 3.64
N TYR A 63 0.03 -2.00 4.48
CA TYR A 63 0.67 -3.24 4.07
C TYR A 63 -0.20 -4.01 3.07
N GLN A 64 -1.51 -4.07 3.31
CA GLN A 64 -2.46 -4.72 2.39
C GLN A 64 -2.61 -3.95 1.08
N LEU A 65 -2.59 -2.61 1.14
CA LEU A 65 -2.63 -1.77 -0.05
C LEU A 65 -1.39 -1.95 -0.92
N ILE A 66 -0.19 -1.95 -0.34
CA ILE A 66 1.05 -2.18 -1.10
C ILE A 66 1.00 -3.54 -1.79
N LYS A 67 0.60 -4.61 -1.09
CA LYS A 67 0.44 -5.94 -1.70
C LYS A 67 -0.46 -5.92 -2.92
N ARG A 68 -1.58 -5.20 -2.82
CA ARG A 68 -2.53 -5.06 -3.93
C ARG A 68 -1.92 -4.26 -5.08
N THR A 69 -1.21 -3.17 -4.77
CA THR A 69 -0.57 -2.32 -5.76
C THR A 69 0.51 -3.08 -6.54
N GLU A 70 1.38 -3.82 -5.85
CA GLU A 70 2.40 -4.68 -6.47
C GLU A 70 1.76 -5.74 -7.38
N TYR A 71 0.66 -6.36 -6.93
CA TYR A 71 -0.09 -7.30 -7.76
C TYR A 71 -0.66 -6.65 -9.03
N MET A 72 -1.27 -5.46 -8.90
CA MET A 72 -1.86 -4.77 -10.05
C MET A 72 -0.80 -4.37 -11.08
N TYR A 73 0.34 -3.83 -10.64
CA TYR A 73 1.44 -3.50 -11.55
C TYR A 73 2.02 -4.73 -12.23
N ALA A 74 2.27 -5.82 -11.47
CA ALA A 74 2.76 -7.07 -12.05
C ALA A 74 1.79 -7.67 -13.08
N LYS A 75 0.48 -7.56 -12.83
CA LYS A 75 -0.55 -8.01 -13.76
C LYS A 75 -0.53 -7.19 -15.06
N VAL A 76 -0.47 -5.87 -14.96
CA VAL A 76 -0.43 -4.96 -16.13
C VAL A 76 0.82 -5.22 -16.97
N ASP A 77 1.98 -5.39 -16.33
CA ASP A 77 3.23 -5.69 -17.04
C ASP A 77 3.14 -7.04 -17.76
N ARG A 78 2.57 -8.06 -17.12
CA ARG A 78 2.34 -9.36 -17.77
C ARG A 78 1.47 -9.23 -19.02
N GLU A 79 0.31 -8.58 -18.90
CA GLU A 79 -0.63 -8.40 -20.02
C GLU A 79 0.00 -7.60 -21.15
N LEU A 80 0.80 -6.58 -20.84
CA LEU A 80 1.55 -5.80 -21.81
C LEU A 80 2.58 -6.67 -22.56
N PHE A 81 3.38 -7.47 -21.84
CA PHE A 81 4.37 -8.35 -22.47
C PHE A 81 3.73 -9.44 -23.33
N GLU A 82 2.60 -10.00 -22.89
CA GLU A 82 1.83 -10.95 -23.69
C GLU A 82 1.29 -10.29 -24.96
N TYR A 83 0.76 -9.07 -24.86
CA TYR A 83 0.27 -8.32 -26.02
C TYR A 83 1.37 -8.04 -27.05
N ILE A 84 2.53 -7.55 -26.60
CA ILE A 84 3.70 -7.30 -27.47
C ILE A 84 4.16 -8.58 -28.16
N ARG A 85 4.15 -9.72 -27.45
CA ARG A 85 4.53 -11.02 -28.01
C ARG A 85 3.58 -11.50 -29.10
N HIS A 86 2.29 -11.20 -28.98
CA HIS A 86 1.26 -11.58 -29.96
C HIS A 86 1.21 -10.68 -31.19
N HIS A 87 1.61 -9.40 -31.07
CA HIS A 87 1.56 -8.41 -32.15
C HIS A 87 2.94 -7.78 -32.42
N PRO A 88 3.94 -8.56 -32.86
CA PRO A 88 5.27 -8.03 -33.15
C PRO A 88 5.28 -6.98 -34.29
N GLU A 89 4.26 -6.95 -35.14
CA GLU A 89 4.09 -6.00 -36.25
C GLU A 89 3.83 -4.55 -35.79
N ASP A 90 3.17 -4.38 -34.64
CA ASP A 90 2.81 -3.07 -34.08
C ASP A 90 3.98 -2.41 -33.33
N PHE A 91 4.91 -3.23 -32.80
CA PHE A 91 6.05 -2.77 -32.01
C PHE A 91 7.36 -2.89 -32.78
N LYS A 92 7.53 -2.05 -33.82
CA LYS A 92 8.82 -1.95 -34.52
C LYS A 92 9.83 -1.21 -33.65
N ALA A 93 11.01 -1.80 -33.45
CA ALA A 93 12.13 -1.10 -32.85
C ALA A 93 12.43 0.14 -33.71
N ALA A 94 12.52 1.32 -33.08
CA ALA A 94 12.95 2.53 -33.78
C ALA A 94 14.37 2.28 -34.32
N GLY A 95 14.47 2.16 -35.65
CA GLY A 95 15.73 2.03 -36.37
C GLY A 95 16.55 3.31 -36.34
#